data_AF-A0A3E1DNR3-F1
#
_entry.id   AF-A0A3E1DNR3-F1
#
_cell.length_a   1.000
_cell.length_b   1.000
_cell.length_c   1.000
_cell.angle_alpha   90.00
_cell.angle_beta   90.00
_cell.angle_gamma   90.00
#
_symmetry.space_group_name_H-M   'P 1'
#
loop_
_entity.id
_entity.type
_entity.pdbx_description
1 polymer ?
#
loop_
_entity_poly.entity_id
_entity_poly.type
_entity_poly.pdbx_seq_one_letter_code
_entity_poly.pdbx_strand_id
1 'polypeptide(L)'
;MHDIGDMLKASGFAAPVMDMEIITLTYDNVKAVMQDLRSIGAHNATAGRGHGMMGKAVWLTLQENYERFRKNGKLPATFEVIYGHAWKPKSRVTADGAHIIQTPFKL
;
A
#
# COMPACT_ATOMS: atom_id res chain seq x y z
N MET A 1 -3.31 -11.18 3.20
CA MET A 1 -3.93 -11.28 1.85
C MET A 1 -5.45 -11.39 1.89
N HIS A 2 -6.02 -12.21 2.78
CA HIS A 2 -7.48 -12.41 2.86
C HIS A 2 -8.26 -11.10 3.04
N ASP A 3 -7.75 -10.19 3.87
CA ASP A 3 -8.42 -8.92 4.17
C ASP A 3 -8.63 -8.04 2.94
N ILE A 4 -7.64 -7.94 2.04
CA ILE A 4 -7.78 -7.13 0.81
C ILE A 4 -8.77 -7.78 -0.16
N GLY A 5 -8.75 -9.12 -0.28
CA GLY A 5 -9.72 -9.85 -1.08
C GLY A 5 -11.16 -9.70 -0.57
N ASP A 6 -11.33 -9.71 0.75
CA ASP A 6 -12.62 -9.48 1.40
C ASP A 6 -13.08 -8.03 1.23
N MET A 7 -12.19 -7.05 1.35
CA MET A 7 -12.49 -5.65 1.09
C MET A 7 -12.96 -5.42 -0.35
N LEU A 8 -12.35 -6.10 -1.34
CA LEU A 8 -12.80 -6.05 -2.74
C LEU A 8 -14.23 -6.60 -2.88
N LYS A 9 -14.54 -7.74 -2.25
CA LYS A 9 -15.91 -8.29 -2.24
C LYS A 9 -16.90 -7.36 -1.56
N ALA A 10 -16.55 -6.82 -0.39
CA ALA A 10 -17.36 -5.87 0.34
C ALA A 10 -17.62 -4.58 -0.47
N SER A 11 -16.67 -4.19 -1.31
CA SER A 11 -16.80 -3.06 -2.25
C SER A 11 -17.61 -3.39 -3.52
N GLY A 12 -18.18 -4.60 -3.62
CA GLY A 12 -19.02 -5.02 -4.74
C GLY A 12 -18.26 -5.59 -5.94
N PHE A 13 -16.95 -5.85 -5.82
CA PHE A 13 -16.19 -6.56 -6.85
C PHE A 13 -16.36 -8.07 -6.72
N ALA A 14 -16.30 -8.78 -7.85
CA ALA A 14 -16.46 -10.22 -7.93
C ALA A 14 -15.16 -10.89 -8.41
N ALA A 15 -14.99 -12.16 -8.03
CA ALA A 15 -13.86 -13.00 -8.39
C ALA A 15 -12.48 -12.32 -8.21
N PRO A 16 -12.15 -11.83 -6.98
CA PRO A 16 -10.83 -11.26 -6.74
C PRO A 16 -9.76 -12.35 -6.83
N VAL A 17 -8.73 -12.09 -7.64
CA VAL A 17 -7.48 -12.83 -7.70
C VAL A 17 -6.39 -11.92 -7.12
N MET A 18 -5.71 -12.40 -6.10
CA MET A 18 -4.67 -11.65 -5.40
C MET A 18 -3.33 -12.38 -5.55
N ASP A 19 -2.26 -11.62 -5.74
CA ASP A 19 -0.89 -12.11 -5.74
C ASP A 19 0.01 -11.17 -4.92
N MET A 20 1.16 -11.67 -4.48
CA MET A 20 2.06 -10.93 -3.61
C MET A 20 3.52 -11.27 -3.94
N GLU A 21 4.32 -10.23 -4.07
CA GLU A 21 5.77 -10.34 -4.28
C GLU A 21 6.54 -9.54 -3.23
N ILE A 22 7.70 -10.06 -2.83
CA ILE A 22 8.66 -9.34 -1.98
C ILE A 22 9.87 -8.99 -2.84
N ILE A 23 10.11 -7.69 -3.01
CA ILE A 23 11.20 -7.16 -3.82
C ILE A 23 12.16 -6.39 -2.92
N THR A 24 13.45 -6.68 -3.00
CA THR A 24 14.49 -5.89 -2.32
C THR A 24 15.24 -5.04 -3.35
N LEU A 25 15.04 -3.73 -3.28
CA LEU A 25 15.78 -2.75 -4.08
C LEU A 25 17.03 -2.30 -3.32
N THR A 26 18.07 -1.91 -4.06
CA THR A 26 19.35 -1.50 -3.48
C THR A 26 19.75 -0.10 -3.95
N TYR A 27 20.18 0.76 -3.02
CA TYR A 27 20.43 2.19 -3.25
C TYR A 27 21.84 2.59 -2.82
N ASP A 28 22.37 3.67 -3.40
CA ASP A 28 23.70 4.19 -3.03
C ASP A 28 23.71 4.86 -1.65
N ASN A 29 22.64 5.57 -1.32
CA ASN A 29 22.52 6.37 -0.12
C ASN A 29 21.08 6.45 0.39
N VAL A 30 20.93 6.82 1.65
CA VAL A 30 19.63 6.89 2.34
C VAL A 30 18.71 7.95 1.73
N LYS A 31 19.27 9.02 1.15
CA LYS A 31 18.48 10.05 0.48
C LYS A 31 17.70 9.48 -0.71
N ALA A 32 18.31 8.59 -1.49
CA ALA A 32 17.66 7.91 -2.61
C ALA A 32 16.49 7.03 -2.12
N VAL A 33 16.70 6.24 -1.05
CA VAL A 33 15.62 5.45 -0.42
C VAL A 33 14.45 6.36 -0.02
N MET A 34 14.74 7.47 0.67
CA MET A 34 13.71 8.38 1.15
C MET A 34 12.99 9.12 0.00
N GLN A 35 13.65 9.36 -1.13
CA GLN A 35 13.02 9.93 -2.32
C GLN A 35 12.02 8.94 -2.93
N ASP A 36 12.38 7.67 -3.00
CA ASP A 36 11.53 6.63 -3.56
C ASP A 36 10.31 6.35 -2.67
N LEU A 37 10.51 6.29 -1.35
CA LEU A 37 9.38 6.21 -0.41
C LEU A 37 8.40 7.39 -0.57
N ARG A 38 8.91 8.60 -0.79
CA ARG A 38 8.05 9.77 -1.05
C ARG A 38 7.32 9.66 -2.39
N SER A 39 7.96 9.13 -3.43
CA SER A 39 7.38 9.04 -4.77
C SER A 39 6.15 8.11 -4.78
N ILE A 40 6.21 7.01 -4.03
CA ILE A 40 5.10 6.05 -3.87
C ILE A 40 4.07 6.48 -2.82
N GLY A 41 4.21 7.68 -2.25
CA GLY A 41 3.27 8.20 -1.26
C GLY A 41 3.43 7.63 0.15
N ALA A 42 4.49 6.87 0.43
CA ALA A 42 4.80 6.29 1.75
C ALA A 42 5.32 7.36 2.73
N HIS A 43 4.47 8.34 3.02
CA HIS A 43 4.73 9.38 4.01
C HIS A 43 4.52 8.86 5.43
N ASN A 44 5.14 9.53 6.40
CA ASN A 44 4.99 9.18 7.81
C ASN A 44 3.56 9.49 8.30
N ALA A 45 2.76 8.42 8.44
CA ALA A 45 1.39 8.46 8.94
C ALA A 45 1.28 8.17 10.45
N THR A 46 2.40 8.04 11.17
CA THR A 46 2.42 7.70 12.59
C THR A 46 1.73 8.80 13.42
N ALA A 47 0.80 8.38 14.30
CA ALA A 47 0.19 9.26 15.29
C ALA A 47 1.27 9.82 16.23
N GLY A 48 1.29 11.14 16.43
CA GLY A 48 2.33 11.81 17.23
C GLY A 48 3.63 12.11 16.47
N ARG A 49 3.62 12.07 15.13
CA ARG A 49 4.76 12.55 14.34
C ARG A 49 5.11 14.00 14.69
N GLY A 50 6.40 14.33 14.67
CA GLY A 50 6.84 15.71 14.80
C GLY A 50 6.21 16.58 13.71
N HIS A 51 5.55 17.66 14.11
CA HIS A 51 4.90 18.61 13.19
C HIS A 51 5.86 19.65 12.59
N GLY A 52 7.17 19.53 12.87
CA GLY A 52 8.20 20.45 12.41
C GLY A 52 9.09 19.87 11.31
N MET A 53 9.97 20.72 10.78
CA MET A 53 11.03 20.29 9.88
C MET A 53 11.98 19.33 10.61
N MET A 54 12.43 18.30 9.88
CA MET A 54 13.41 17.37 10.39
C MET A 54 14.76 18.07 10.59
N GLY A 55 15.24 18.11 11.84
CA GLY A 55 16.50 18.75 12.19
C GLY A 55 17.73 17.99 11.66
N LYS A 56 18.85 18.70 11.50
CA LYS A 56 20.13 18.13 11.03
C LYS A 56 20.60 16.93 11.86
N ALA A 57 20.47 17.01 13.19
CA ALA A 57 20.85 15.92 14.08
C ALA A 57 20.05 14.64 13.81
N VAL A 58 18.72 14.76 13.65
CA VAL A 58 17.84 13.64 13.33
C VAL A 58 18.21 13.02 11.98
N TRP A 59 18.59 13.85 11.00
CA TRP A 59 19.05 13.38 9.68
C TRP A 59 20.37 12.62 9.73
N LEU A 60 21.31 13.03 10.58
CA LEU A 60 22.56 12.29 10.79
C LEU A 60 22.28 10.95 11.48
N THR A 61 21.50 10.95 12.56
CA THR A 61 21.13 9.73 13.27
C THR A 61 20.38 8.74 12.37
N LEU A 62 19.47 9.24 11.51
CA LEU A 62 18.78 8.40 10.55
C LEU A 62 19.75 7.74 9.56
N GLN A 63 20.73 8.50 9.03
CA GLN A 63 21.74 7.95 8.15
C GLN A 63 22.61 6.90 8.84
N GLU A 64 23.13 7.20 10.02
CA GLU A 64 23.96 6.29 10.81
C GLU A 64 23.24 4.98 11.14
N ASN A 65 21.96 5.06 11.49
CA ASN A 65 21.15 3.88 11.77
C ASN A 65 20.92 3.04 10.51
N TYR A 66 20.64 3.70 9.38
CA TYR A 66 20.38 3.00 8.13
C TYR A 66 21.65 2.37 7.52
N GLU A 67 22.80 3.00 7.75
CA GLU A 67 24.09 2.54 7.23
C GLU A 67 24.48 1.15 7.75
N ARG A 68 23.96 0.75 8.91
CA ARG A 68 24.13 -0.60 9.49
C ARG A 68 23.57 -1.71 8.61
N PHE A 69 22.65 -1.38 7.69
CA PHE A 69 22.07 -2.33 6.75
C PHE A 69 22.86 -2.45 5.44
N ARG A 70 23.94 -1.67 5.24
CA ARG A 70 24.72 -1.72 4.00
C ARG A 70 25.31 -3.11 3.78
N LYS A 71 25.07 -3.65 2.58
CA LYS A 71 25.66 -4.90 2.10
C LYS A 71 26.17 -4.70 0.68
N ASN A 72 27.35 -5.23 0.37
CA ASN A 72 27.96 -5.11 -0.97
C ASN A 72 28.03 -3.67 -1.48
N GLY A 73 28.28 -2.71 -0.59
CA GLY A 73 28.35 -1.29 -0.93
C GLY A 73 27.00 -0.61 -1.20
N LYS A 74 25.85 -1.28 -1.02
CA LYS A 74 24.51 -0.71 -1.26
C LYS A 74 23.60 -0.85 -0.04
N LEU A 75 22.64 0.04 0.08
CA LEU A 75 21.62 0.04 1.12
C LEU A 75 20.34 -0.64 0.62
N PRO A 76 19.83 -1.68 1.31
CA PRO A 76 18.63 -2.38 0.89
C PRO A 76 17.35 -1.69 1.39
N ALA A 77 16.30 -1.69 0.57
CA ALA A 77 14.92 -1.46 1.01
C ALA A 77 14.03 -2.57 0.44
N THR A 78 13.29 -3.24 1.32
CA THR A 78 12.41 -4.35 0.95
C THR A 78 10.97 -3.87 0.90
N PHE A 79 10.28 -4.17 -0.21
CA PHE A 79 8.92 -3.80 -0.50
C PHE A 79 8.07 -5.06 -0.66
N GLU A 80 6.90 -5.06 -0.06
CA GLU A 80 5.85 -6.04 -0.33
C GLU A 80 4.87 -5.41 -1.31
N VAL A 81 4.76 -5.99 -2.50
CA VAL A 81 3.86 -5.52 -3.55
C VAL A 81 2.72 -6.50 -3.66
N ILE A 82 1.49 -6.00 -3.46
CA ILE A 82 0.28 -6.80 -3.54
C ILE A 82 -0.44 -6.43 -4.84
N TYR A 83 -0.64 -7.43 -5.69
CA TYR A 83 -1.39 -7.31 -6.93
C TYR A 83 -2.81 -7.84 -6.71
N GLY A 84 -3.80 -7.15 -7.28
CA GLY A 84 -5.19 -7.55 -7.20
C GLY A 84 -5.91 -7.33 -8.51
N HIS A 85 -6.64 -8.34 -8.97
CA HIS A 85 -7.51 -8.25 -10.14
C HIS A 85 -8.91 -8.72 -9.76
N ALA A 86 -9.93 -7.94 -10.11
CA ALA A 86 -11.32 -8.28 -9.83
C ALA A 86 -12.27 -7.70 -10.89
N TRP A 87 -13.46 -8.27 -10.99
CA TRP A 87 -14.47 -7.87 -11.96
C TRP A 87 -15.54 -7.00 -11.30
N LYS A 88 -16.00 -5.95 -11.99
CA LYS A 88 -17.25 -5.28 -11.62
C LYS A 88 -18.43 -6.05 -12.22
N PRO A 89 -19.27 -6.71 -11.41
CA PRO A 89 -20.41 -7.44 -11.94
C PRO A 89 -21.42 -6.48 -12.59
N LYS A 90 -22.13 -6.95 -13.63
CA LYS A 90 -23.29 -6.22 -14.16
C LYS A 90 -24.35 -6.11 -13.07
N SER A 91 -25.02 -4.95 -13.02
CA SER A 91 -26.17 -4.76 -12.14
C SER A 91 -27.20 -5.86 -12.42
N ARG A 92 -27.65 -6.56 -11.38
CA ARG A 92 -28.69 -7.58 -11.53
C ARG A 92 -30.01 -6.89 -11.85
N VAL A 93 -30.60 -7.30 -12.97
CA VAL A 93 -31.87 -6.79 -13.46
C VAL A 93 -32.92 -7.89 -13.32
N THR A 94 -34.16 -7.56 -12.95
CA THR A 94 -35.28 -8.51 -12.97
C THR A 94 -35.62 -8.89 -14.42
N ALA A 95 -36.42 -9.95 -14.60
CA ALA A 95 -36.90 -10.37 -15.92
C ALA A 95 -37.61 -9.24 -16.69
N ASP A 96 -38.18 -8.28 -15.97
CA ASP A 96 -38.96 -7.16 -16.50
C ASP A 96 -38.11 -5.89 -16.73
N GLY A 97 -36.79 -5.96 -16.53
CA GLY A 97 -35.87 -4.84 -16.77
C GLY A 97 -35.64 -3.89 -15.59
N ALA A 98 -36.20 -4.16 -14.41
CA ALA A 98 -35.99 -3.32 -13.23
C ALA A 98 -34.67 -3.65 -12.51
N HIS A 99 -33.93 -2.63 -12.07
CA HIS A 99 -32.71 -2.83 -11.27
C HIS A 99 -33.04 -3.39 -9.89
N ILE A 100 -32.38 -4.49 -9.49
CA ILE A 100 -32.52 -5.05 -8.16
C ILE A 100 -31.60 -4.27 -7.21
N ILE A 101 -32.20 -3.50 -6.32
CA ILE A 101 -31.51 -2.81 -5.22
C ILE A 101 -31.82 -3.58 -3.93
N GLN A 102 -30.82 -4.20 -3.32
CA GLN A 102 -30.97 -4.78 -1.98
C GLN A 102 -30.84 -3.67 -0.94
N THR A 103 -31.94 -3.35 -0.26
CA THR A 103 -31.94 -2.45 0.90
C THR A 103 -31.81 -3.25 2.20
N PRO A 104 -31.10 -2.74 3.22
CA PRO A 104 -30.91 -3.43 4.50
C PRO A 104 -32.17 -3.47 5.37
N PHE A 105 -33.25 -2.78 4.97
CA PHE A 105 -34.53 -2.78 5.65
C PHE A 105 -35.61 -3.46 4.79
N LYS A 106 -36.52 -4.18 5.44
CA LYS A 106 -37.78 -4.64 4.85
C LYS A 106 -38.79 -3.50 4.91
N LEU A 107 -39.43 -3.20 3.78
CA LEU A 107 -40.68 -2.44 3.71
C LEU A 107 -41.85 -3.32 4.17
#